data_AF-A0A2R2ITF3-F1
#
_entry.id   AF-A0A2R2ITF3-F1
#
_cell.length_a   1.000
_cell.length_b   1.000
_cell.length_c   1.000
_cell.angle_alpha   90.00
_cell.angle_beta   90.00
_cell.angle_gamma   90.00
#
_symmetry.space_group_name_H-M   'P 1'
#
loop_
_entity.id
_entity.type
_entity.pdbx_description
1 polymer ?
#
loop_
_entity_poly.entity_id
_entity_poly.type
_entity_poly.pdbx_seq_one_letter_code
_entity_poly.pdbx_strand_id
1 'polypeptide(L)'
;MSAQNPITTNLQTVRNALTDVLAAERQLQKTKEAARERITSGLNAYGEACSAANMKHDDVIDMGDGQILTIKEEWYEFRDPLDAVKLDSKPVSLDQLSEEFERARDARP
;
A
#
# COMPACT_ATOMS: atom_id res chain seq x y z
N MET A 1 40.16 -0.83 -32.99
CA MET A 1 39.05 -0.86 -32.01
C MET A 1 37.83 -1.39 -32.73
N SER A 2 37.40 -2.61 -32.44
CA SER A 2 36.24 -3.22 -33.11
C SER A 2 34.95 -2.59 -32.57
N ALA A 3 34.13 -2.04 -33.47
CA ALA A 3 32.80 -1.53 -33.11
C ALA A 3 31.98 -2.68 -32.50
N GLN A 4 31.46 -2.48 -31.30
CA GLN A 4 30.59 -3.44 -30.63
C GLN A 4 29.32 -3.63 -31.48
N ASN A 5 28.94 -4.88 -31.75
CA ASN A 5 27.80 -5.17 -32.62
C ASN A 5 26.52 -4.58 -31.98
N PRO A 6 25.77 -3.71 -32.68
CA PRO A 6 24.60 -3.03 -32.11
C PRO A 6 23.52 -4.01 -31.61
N ILE A 7 23.43 -5.21 -32.21
CA ILE A 7 22.53 -6.27 -31.75
C ILE A 7 22.96 -6.76 -30.36
N THR A 8 24.26 -6.97 -30.14
CA THR A 8 24.78 -7.41 -28.85
C THR A 8 24.56 -6.36 -27.76
N THR A 9 24.71 -5.07 -28.09
CA THR A 9 24.41 -3.97 -27.16
C THR A 9 22.92 -3.95 -26.77
N ASN A 10 22.01 -4.08 -27.74
CA ASN A 10 20.57 -4.10 -27.47
C ASN A 10 20.16 -5.31 -26.62
N LEU A 11 20.70 -6.50 -26.90
CA LEU A 11 20.46 -7.70 -26.09
C LEU A 11 20.98 -7.53 -24.66
N GLN A 12 22.09 -6.82 -24.48
CA GLN A 12 22.63 -6.52 -23.16
C GLN A 12 21.74 -5.55 -22.37
N THR A 13 21.13 -4.56 -23.02
CA THR A 13 20.11 -3.69 -22.42
C THR A 13 18.89 -4.49 -21.97
N VAL A 14 18.37 -5.39 -22.81
CA VAL A 14 17.22 -6.26 -22.44
C VAL A 14 17.57 -7.14 -21.24
N ARG A 15 18.76 -7.75 -21.24
CA ARG A 15 19.22 -8.57 -20.11
C ARG A 15 19.30 -7.75 -18.81
N ASN A 16 19.82 -6.53 -18.87
CA ASN A 16 19.93 -5.66 -17.70
C ASN A 16 18.52 -5.28 -17.18
N ALA A 17 17.60 -4.89 -18.07
CA ALA A 17 16.22 -4.59 -17.69
C ALA A 17 15.53 -5.80 -17.02
N LEU A 18 15.71 -7.01 -17.55
CA LEU A 18 15.19 -8.23 -16.91
C LEU A 18 15.83 -8.49 -15.54
N THR A 19 17.12 -8.19 -15.39
CA THR A 19 17.83 -8.32 -14.11
C THR A 19 17.26 -7.37 -13.07
N ASP A 20 16.95 -6.13 -13.48
CA ASP A 20 16.36 -5.11 -12.61
C ASP A 20 14.95 -5.49 -12.17
N VAL A 21 14.14 -6.05 -13.08
CA VAL A 21 12.81 -6.59 -12.75
C VAL A 21 12.91 -7.70 -11.70
N LEU A 22 13.80 -8.68 -11.90
CA LEU A 22 13.99 -9.78 -10.95
C LEU A 22 14.49 -9.28 -9.58
N ALA A 23 15.32 -8.23 -9.55
CA ALA A 23 15.76 -7.62 -8.30
C ALA A 23 14.59 -6.93 -7.57
N ALA A 24 13.75 -6.20 -8.31
CA ALA A 24 12.57 -5.54 -7.77
C ALA A 24 11.54 -6.54 -7.23
N GLU A 25 11.30 -7.66 -7.93
CA GLU A 25 10.41 -8.73 -7.47
C GLU A 25 10.90 -9.36 -6.16
N ARG A 26 12.20 -9.65 -6.05
CA ARG A 26 12.80 -10.16 -4.82
C ARG A 26 12.64 -9.17 -3.67
N GLN A 27 12.85 -7.88 -3.94
CA GLN A 27 12.68 -6.85 -2.93
C GLN A 27 11.21 -6.72 -2.50
N LEU A 28 10.28 -6.74 -3.44
CA LEU A 28 8.84 -6.75 -3.16
C LEU A 28 8.45 -7.92 -2.28
N GLN A 29 8.96 -9.12 -2.56
CA GLN A 29 8.68 -10.31 -1.75
C GLN A 29 9.18 -10.15 -0.31
N LYS A 30 10.41 -9.66 -0.12
CA LYS A 30 10.95 -9.36 1.22
C LYS A 30 10.12 -8.33 1.96
N THR A 31 9.69 -7.27 1.27
CA THR A 31 8.84 -6.24 1.85
C THR A 31 7.48 -6.80 2.25
N LYS A 32 6.87 -7.66 1.43
CA LYS A 32 5.61 -8.34 1.77
C LYS A 32 5.75 -9.24 2.99
N GLU A 33 6.82 -10.02 3.09
CA GLU A 33 7.09 -10.87 4.25
C GLU A 33 7.22 -10.06 5.55
N ALA A 34 8.02 -8.98 5.52
CA ALA A 34 8.14 -8.09 6.66
C ALA A 34 6.82 -7.37 7.00
N ALA A 35 6.03 -7.01 5.99
CA ALA A 35 4.72 -6.39 6.20
C ALA A 35 3.73 -7.35 6.86
N ARG A 36 3.69 -8.63 6.46
CA ARG A 36 2.82 -9.65 7.08
C ARG A 36 3.07 -9.77 8.57
N GLU A 37 4.33 -9.89 8.98
CA GLU A 37 4.70 -9.99 10.39
C GLU A 37 4.21 -8.77 11.18
N ARG A 38 4.44 -7.57 10.64
CA ARG A 38 4.01 -6.31 11.27
C ARG A 38 2.50 -6.17 11.34
N ILE A 39 1.78 -6.52 10.27
CA ILE A 39 0.32 -6.47 10.22
C ILE A 39 -0.28 -7.42 11.25
N THR A 40 0.17 -8.69 11.28
CA THR A 40 -0.31 -9.67 12.27
C THR A 40 -0.05 -9.19 13.69
N SER A 41 1.15 -8.69 13.99
CA SER A 41 1.47 -8.16 15.31
C SER A 41 0.61 -6.94 15.66
N GLY A 42 0.38 -6.03 14.71
CA GLY A 42 -0.46 -4.85 14.90
C GLY A 42 -1.93 -5.19 15.12
N LEU A 43 -2.50 -6.12 14.35
CA LEU A 43 -3.88 -6.56 14.49
C LEU A 43 -4.11 -7.31 15.82
N ASN A 44 -3.16 -8.12 16.25
CA ASN A 44 -3.20 -8.75 17.58
C ASN A 44 -3.21 -7.70 18.70
N ALA A 45 -2.28 -6.74 18.66
CA ALA A 45 -2.21 -5.66 19.65
C ALA A 45 -3.48 -4.79 19.67
N TYR A 46 -4.04 -4.50 18.49
CA TYR A 46 -5.31 -3.80 18.36
C TYR A 46 -6.46 -4.61 18.98
N GLY A 47 -6.51 -5.91 18.70
CA GLY A 47 -7.50 -6.82 19.26
C GLY A 47 -7.45 -6.89 20.79
N GLU A 48 -6.25 -7.05 21.34
CA GLU A 48 -6.01 -7.05 22.79
C GLU A 48 -6.42 -5.72 23.44
N ALA A 49 -6.09 -4.58 22.82
CA ALA A 49 -6.45 -3.26 23.32
C ALA A 49 -7.97 -3.04 23.33
N CYS A 50 -8.67 -3.44 22.27
CA CYS A 50 -10.13 -3.36 22.20
C CYS A 50 -10.79 -4.24 23.28
N SER A 51 -10.31 -5.47 23.44
CA SER A 51 -10.79 -6.40 24.47
C SER A 51 -10.57 -5.85 25.88
N ALA A 52 -9.38 -5.32 26.17
CA ALA A 52 -9.04 -4.70 27.45
C ALA A 52 -9.91 -3.46 27.75
N ALA A 53 -10.27 -2.69 26.73
CA ALA A 53 -11.13 -1.52 26.83
C ALA A 53 -12.64 -1.85 26.80
N ASN A 54 -13.01 -3.13 26.64
CA ASN A 54 -14.39 -3.58 26.40
C ASN A 54 -15.05 -2.84 25.20
N MET A 55 -14.26 -2.57 24.17
CA MET A 55 -14.66 -1.96 22.91
C MET A 55 -14.83 -3.02 21.83
N LYS A 56 -15.76 -2.78 20.90
CA LYS A 56 -15.86 -3.60 19.68
C LYS A 56 -14.69 -3.28 18.76
N HIS A 57 -14.32 -4.24 17.92
CA HIS A 57 -13.41 -3.98 16.81
C HIS A 57 -14.11 -3.11 15.77
N ASP A 58 -13.45 -2.06 15.32
CA ASP A 58 -13.89 -1.25 14.20
C ASP A 58 -13.27 -1.83 12.92
N ASP A 59 -14.11 -2.17 11.94
CA ASP A 59 -13.65 -2.69 10.65
C ASP A 59 -13.12 -1.58 9.73
N VAL A 60 -13.38 -0.32 10.07
CA VAL A 60 -13.03 0.86 9.29
C VAL A 60 -12.47 1.93 10.22
N ILE A 61 -11.19 2.21 10.08
CA ILE A 61 -10.42 3.10 10.96
C ILE A 61 -9.92 4.29 10.13
N ASP A 62 -10.28 5.49 10.55
CA ASP A 62 -9.73 6.74 10.00
C ASP A 62 -8.32 6.96 10.56
N MET A 63 -7.32 7.08 9.67
CA MET A 63 -5.92 7.24 10.04
C MET A 63 -5.55 8.70 10.34
N GLY A 64 -6.43 9.65 10.06
CA GLY A 64 -6.22 11.09 10.31
C GLY A 64 -5.33 11.80 9.29
N ASP A 65 -4.75 11.07 8.34
CA ASP A 65 -3.90 11.57 7.25
C ASP A 65 -4.62 11.56 5.88
N GLY A 66 -5.95 11.47 5.91
CA GLY A 66 -6.76 11.36 4.70
C GLY A 66 -6.83 9.94 4.15
N GLN A 67 -6.37 8.93 4.90
CA GLN A 67 -6.54 7.52 4.56
C GLN A 67 -7.50 6.81 5.52
N ILE A 68 -8.11 5.75 5.01
CA ILE A 68 -8.94 4.82 5.79
C ILE A 68 -8.28 3.45 5.71
N LEU A 69 -8.06 2.85 6.89
CA LEU A 69 -7.69 1.45 7.03
C LEU A 69 -8.95 0.62 7.22
N THR A 70 -9.20 -0.31 6.31
CA THR A 70 -10.24 -1.32 6.45
C THR A 70 -9.62 -2.63 6.89
N ILE A 71 -10.18 -3.25 7.93
CA ILE A 71 -9.82 -4.58 8.43
C ILE A 71 -11.02 -5.48 8.16
N LYS A 72 -10.78 -6.61 7.50
CA LYS A 72 -11.85 -7.59 7.26
C LYS A 72 -12.25 -8.27 8.57
N GLU A 73 -13.54 -8.51 8.72
CA GLU A 73 -14.04 -9.43 9.74
C GLU A 73 -13.29 -10.77 9.64
N GLU A 74 -13.06 -11.41 10.78
CA GLU A 74 -12.36 -12.70 10.85
C GLU A 74 -10.97 -12.68 10.18
N TRP A 75 -10.26 -11.53 10.25
CA TRP A 75 -8.93 -11.37 9.66
C TRP A 75 -7.93 -12.48 10.05
N TYR A 76 -8.12 -13.12 11.20
CA TYR A 76 -7.33 -14.24 11.70
C TYR A 76 -7.51 -15.54 10.88
N GLU A 77 -8.56 -15.65 10.05
CA GLU A 77 -8.81 -16.79 9.17
C GLU A 77 -8.15 -16.63 7.79
N PHE A 78 -7.63 -15.45 7.48
CA PHE A 78 -6.95 -15.20 6.22
C PHE A 78 -5.60 -15.91 6.19
N ARG A 79 -5.35 -16.67 5.11
CA ARG A 79 -4.06 -17.33 4.87
C ARG A 79 -2.91 -16.33 4.72
N ASP A 80 -3.19 -15.16 4.12
CA ASP A 80 -2.25 -14.05 4.01
C ASP A 80 -2.85 -12.81 4.70
N PRO A 81 -2.25 -12.33 5.81
CA PRO A 81 -2.72 -11.13 6.51
C PRO A 81 -2.79 -9.87 5.64
N LEU A 82 -2.01 -9.80 4.55
CA LEU A 82 -2.07 -8.68 3.60
C LEU A 82 -3.43 -8.58 2.88
N ASP A 83 -4.14 -9.70 2.75
CA ASP A 83 -5.46 -9.72 2.10
C ASP A 83 -6.58 -9.31 3.07
N ALA A 84 -6.31 -9.32 4.37
CA ALA A 84 -7.25 -8.96 5.42
C ALA A 84 -7.30 -7.45 5.69
N VAL A 85 -6.32 -6.69 5.20
CA VAL A 85 -6.23 -5.23 5.43
C VAL A 85 -6.16 -4.48 4.11
N LYS A 86 -6.83 -3.33 4.06
CA LYS A 86 -6.81 -2.45 2.89
C LYS A 86 -6.65 -1.01 3.34
N LEU A 87 -5.79 -0.27 2.66
CA LEU A 87 -5.63 1.17 2.88
C LEU A 87 -6.17 1.90 1.65
N ASP A 88 -7.23 2.67 1.85
CA ASP A 88 -7.88 3.45 0.81
C ASP A 88 -7.76 4.95 1.13
N SER A 89 -7.91 5.80 0.12
CA SER A 89 -8.09 7.23 0.35
C SER A 89 -9.45 7.49 0.98
N LYS A 90 -9.50 8.36 1.98
CA LYS A 90 -10.76 8.79 2.60
C LYS A 90 -11.65 9.42 1.52
N PRO A 91 -12.90 8.96 1.36
CA PRO A 91 -13.81 9.58 0.42
C PRO A 91 -14.04 11.03 0.85
N VAL A 92 -13.77 11.94 -0.07
CA VAL A 92 -13.98 13.38 0.08
C VAL A 92 -15.45 13.65 -0.23
N SER A 93 -16.11 14.47 0.59
CA SER A 93 -17.51 14.83 0.34
C SER A 93 -17.64 15.70 -0.93
N LEU A 94 -18.84 15.73 -1.52
CA LEU A 94 -19.12 16.62 -2.66
C LEU A 94 -18.88 18.10 -2.30
N ASP A 95 -19.17 18.49 -1.06
CA ASP A 95 -18.94 19.84 -0.57
C ASP A 95 -17.43 20.15 -0.49
N GLN A 96 -16.63 19.21 0.01
CA GLN A 96 -15.17 19.36 0.06
C GLN A 96 -14.54 19.40 -1.33
N LEU A 97 -15.04 18.59 -2.27
CA LEU A 97 -14.62 18.66 -3.68
C LEU A 97 -14.99 20.01 -4.33
N SER A 98 -16.14 20.56 -3.97
CA SER A 98 -16.60 21.86 -4.46
C SER A 98 -15.72 22.99 -3.91
N GLU A 99 -15.38 22.95 -2.62
CA GLU A 99 -14.45 23.91 -2.01
C GLU A 99 -13.04 23.84 -2.61
N GLU A 100 -12.51 22.64 -2.86
CA GLU A 100 -11.22 22.49 -3.55
C GLU A 100 -11.25 23.06 -4.97
N PHE A 101 -12.36 22.84 -5.68
CA PHE A 101 -12.53 23.38 -7.03
C PHE A 101 -12.62 24.91 -7.04
N GLU A 102 -13.33 25.52 -6.10
CA GLU A 102 -13.42 26.98 -5.96
C GLU A 102 -12.06 27.59 -5.59
N ARG A 103 -11.35 27.02 -4.62
CA ARG A 103 -9.98 27.45 -4.27
C ARG A 103 -9.02 27.34 -5.45
N ALA A 104 -9.11 26.26 -6.22
CA ALA A 104 -8.26 26.04 -7.40
C ALA A 104 -8.63 26.96 -8.58
N ARG A 105 -9.90 27.40 -8.69
CA ARG A 105 -10.34 28.38 -9.68
C ARG A 105 -9.82 29.77 -9.33
N ASP A 106 -9.92 30.16 -8.07
CA ASP A 106 -9.56 31.50 -7.62
C ASP A 106 -8.04 31.68 -7.50
N ALA A 107 -7.28 30.58 -7.44
CA ALA A 107 -5.81 30.56 -7.49
C ALA A 107 -5.21 30.61 -8.92
N ARG A 108 -6.04 30.63 -9.97
CA ARG A 108 -5.55 30.79 -11.36
C ARG A 108 -5.36 32.29 -11.68
N PRO A 109 -4.18 32.70 -12.19
CA PRO A 109 -3.90 34.09 -12.55
C PRO A 109 -4.74 34.58 -13.74
#